data_AF-A0A4R3PRN4-F1
#
_entry.id   AF-A0A4R3PRN4-F1
#
_cell.length_a   1.000
_cell.length_b   1.000
_cell.length_c   1.000
_cell.angle_alpha   90.00
_cell.angle_beta   90.00
_cell.angle_gamma   90.00
#
_symmetry.space_group_name_H-M   'P 1'
#
loop_
_entity.id
_entity.type
_entity.pdbx_description
1 polymer ?
#
loop_
_entity_poly.entity_id
_entity_poly.type
_entity_poly.pdbx_seq_one_letter_code
_entity_poly.pdbx_strand_id
1 'polypeptide(L)'
;MLEVLRSRTAGIRLVRYRTLAILGATAEVTNAGLPYEVPQNWSKALSGHPVAADGIAYHGRHDNTELCFALFEPVRSAVSTAERRTDLDANWFWQMAGRYKIGLAS
;
A
#
# COMPACT_ATOMS: atom_id res chain seq x y z
N MET A 1 4.75 -9.55 8.65
CA MET A 1 4.78 -10.22 7.33
C MET A 1 5.10 -9.16 6.29
N LEU A 2 6.25 -9.25 5.63
CA LEU A 2 6.62 -8.34 4.54
C LEU A 2 6.39 -9.08 3.22
N GLU A 3 5.66 -8.47 2.30
CA GLU A 3 5.42 -9.00 0.96
C GLU A 3 5.99 -8.05 -0.08
N VAL A 4 6.88 -8.56 -0.94
CA VAL A 4 7.44 -7.81 -2.06
C VAL A 4 6.73 -8.27 -3.33
N LEU A 5 6.14 -7.32 -4.06
CA LEU A 5 5.48 -7.59 -5.34
C LEU A 5 6.45 -7.30 -6.50
N ARG A 6 6.52 -8.21 -7.48
CA ARG A 6 7.21 -7.98 -8.77
C ARG A 6 6.16 -7.83 -9.87
N SER A 7 6.32 -6.79 -10.71
CA SER A 7 5.51 -6.58 -11.92
C SER A 7 6.13 -7.34 -13.10
N ARG A 8 5.28 -8.03 -13.86
CA ARG A 8 5.64 -8.62 -15.16
C ARG A 8 5.24 -7.63 -16.26
N THR A 9 6.19 -6.77 -16.62
CA THR A 9 6.33 -6.23 -17.99
C THR A 9 5.37 -5.12 -18.48
N ALA A 10 4.42 -4.61 -17.68
CA ALA A 10 3.65 -3.40 -18.03
C ALA A 10 3.75 -2.33 -16.94
N GLY A 11 3.82 -1.05 -17.34
CA GLY A 11 3.85 0.07 -16.40
C GLY A 11 2.53 0.17 -15.64
N ILE A 12 2.57 -0.07 -14.32
CA ILE A 12 1.40 0.06 -13.45
C ILE A 12 1.08 1.55 -13.28
N ARG A 13 -0.14 1.97 -13.67
CA ARG A 13 -0.62 3.35 -13.58
C ARG A 13 -1.37 3.56 -12.28
N LEU A 14 -0.76 4.31 -11.36
CA LEU A 14 -1.30 4.52 -10.03
C LEU A 14 -1.77 5.96 -9.84
N VAL A 15 -2.96 6.13 -9.28
CA VAL A 15 -3.39 7.45 -8.77
C VAL A 15 -2.71 7.68 -7.42
N ARG A 16 -2.07 8.84 -7.24
CA ARG A 16 -1.46 9.19 -5.96
C ARG A 16 -2.52 9.70 -5.00
N TYR A 17 -2.54 9.17 -3.78
CA TYR A 17 -3.46 9.60 -2.74
C TYR A 17 -3.43 11.12 -2.48
N ARG A 18 -2.24 11.75 -2.55
CA ARG A 18 -2.11 13.22 -2.42
C ARG A 18 -2.97 14.01 -3.41
N THR A 19 -3.22 13.49 -4.61
CA THR A 19 -4.12 14.16 -5.58
C THR A 19 -5.59 13.94 -5.25
N LEU A 20 -5.94 12.85 -4.56
CA LEU A 20 -7.30 12.61 -4.07
C LEU A 20 -7.66 13.51 -2.89
N ALA A 21 -6.66 13.95 -2.11
CA ALA A 21 -6.89 14.89 -0.99
C ALA A 21 -7.50 16.22 -1.47
N ILE A 22 -7.18 16.65 -2.69
CA ILE A 22 -7.78 17.82 -3.35
C ILE A 22 -9.29 17.63 -3.55
N LEU A 23 -9.74 16.37 -3.74
CA LEU A 23 -11.12 15.98 -3.95
C LEU A 23 -11.85 15.58 -2.65
N GLY A 24 -11.27 15.88 -1.49
CA GLY A 24 -11.86 15.58 -0.18
C GLY A 24 -11.49 14.23 0.41
N ALA A 25 -10.52 13.50 -0.16
CA ALA A 25 -9.99 12.32 0.51
C ALA A 25 -9.22 12.71 1.78
N THR A 26 -9.73 12.31 2.95
CA THR A 26 -9.12 12.59 4.26
C THR A 26 -8.29 11.41 4.74
N ALA A 27 -7.48 11.62 5.78
CA ALA A 27 -6.64 10.57 6.37
C ALA A 27 -7.38 9.26 6.67
N GLU A 28 -8.71 9.28 6.85
CA GLU A 28 -9.57 8.10 6.99
C GLU A 28 -9.42 7.10 5.84
N VAL A 29 -9.14 7.54 4.61
CA VAL A 29 -8.91 6.62 3.47
C VAL A 29 -7.71 5.69 3.71
N THR A 30 -6.70 6.15 4.44
CA THR A 30 -5.46 5.38 4.67
C THR A 30 -5.30 4.92 6.12
N ASN A 31 -6.06 5.50 7.04
CA ASN A 31 -5.93 5.28 8.49
C ASN A 31 -7.21 4.81 9.18
N ALA A 32 -8.35 4.71 8.47
CA ALA A 32 -9.59 4.24 9.09
C ALA A 32 -9.40 2.86 9.73
N GLY A 33 -10.11 2.64 10.84
CA GLY A 33 -10.34 1.31 11.38
C GLY A 33 -11.52 0.63 10.70
N LEU A 34 -11.85 -0.57 11.16
CA LEU A 34 -13.12 -1.22 10.81
C LEU A 34 -14.29 -0.26 11.08
N PRO A 35 -15.28 -0.16 10.16
CA PRO A 35 -15.57 -1.08 9.06
C PRO A 35 -14.90 -0.77 7.69
N TYR A 36 -13.91 0.13 7.58
CA TYR A 36 -13.23 0.47 6.32
C TYR A 36 -14.13 0.98 5.18
N GLU A 37 -15.32 1.51 5.49
CA GLU A 37 -16.28 2.00 4.48
C GLU A 37 -15.71 3.12 3.61
N VAL A 38 -15.01 4.08 4.22
CA VAL A 38 -14.37 5.20 3.50
C VAL A 38 -13.37 4.70 2.45
N PRO A 39 -12.34 3.89 2.78
CA PRO A 39 -11.43 3.34 1.77
C PRO A 39 -12.13 2.46 0.73
N GLN A 40 -13.17 1.70 1.11
CA GLN A 40 -13.92 0.86 0.16
C GLN A 40 -14.69 1.70 -0.85
N ASN A 41 -15.35 2.78 -0.41
CA ASN A 41 -16.09 3.70 -1.28
C ASN A 41 -15.16 4.39 -2.29
N TRP A 42 -13.99 4.86 -1.84
CA TRP A 42 -12.97 5.43 -2.72
C TRP A 42 -12.43 4.39 -3.71
N SER A 43 -12.14 3.18 -3.26
CA SER A 43 -11.65 2.10 -4.13
C SER A 43 -12.67 1.74 -5.21
N LYS A 44 -13.96 1.65 -4.86
CA LYS A 44 -15.05 1.37 -5.80
C LYS A 44 -15.24 2.50 -6.82
N ALA A 45 -15.19 3.76 -6.37
CA ALA A 45 -15.33 4.90 -7.27
C ALA A 45 -14.18 4.99 -8.27
N LEU A 46 -12.94 4.77 -7.81
CA LEU A 46 -11.75 4.88 -8.65
C LEU A 46 -11.56 3.70 -9.60
N SER A 47 -11.97 2.48 -9.23
CA SER A 47 -11.88 1.34 -10.14
C SER A 47 -12.81 1.46 -11.35
N GLY A 48 -13.96 2.13 -11.21
CA GLY A 48 -14.89 2.42 -12.30
C GLY A 48 -14.62 3.75 -13.03
N HIS A 49 -13.59 4.51 -12.63
CA HIS A 49 -13.35 5.85 -13.18
C HIS A 49 -12.72 5.79 -14.59
N PRO A 50 -13.08 6.69 -15.53
CA PRO A 50 -12.54 6.68 -16.90
C PRO A 50 -11.02 6.86 -17.04
N VAL A 51 -10.35 7.36 -15.99
CA VAL A 51 -8.88 7.40 -15.91
C VAL A 51 -8.26 6.00 -16.00
N ALA A 52 -9.06 4.96 -15.74
CA ALA A 52 -8.70 3.55 -15.84
C ALA A 52 -7.40 3.24 -15.10
N ALA A 53 -7.23 3.76 -13.88
CA ALA A 53 -6.03 3.49 -13.10
C ALA A 53 -5.95 2.02 -12.69
N ASP A 54 -4.74 1.53 -12.51
CA ASP A 54 -4.43 0.16 -12.09
C ASP A 54 -4.49 0.00 -10.56
N GLY A 55 -4.51 1.13 -9.84
CA GLY A 55 -4.59 1.17 -8.40
C GLY A 55 -4.32 2.55 -7.79
N ILE A 56 -4.14 2.56 -6.48
CA ILE A 56 -3.89 3.75 -5.66
C ILE A 56 -2.53 3.60 -4.97
N ALA A 57 -1.68 4.62 -5.10
CA ALA A 57 -0.44 4.77 -4.34
C ALA A 57 -0.67 5.69 -3.14
N TYR A 58 -0.39 5.20 -1.94
CA TYR A 58 -0.57 5.92 -0.68
C TYR A 58 0.59 5.65 0.28
N HIS A 59 0.73 6.43 1.36
CA HIS A 59 1.74 6.15 2.38
C HIS A 59 1.17 5.22 3.44
N GLY A 60 2.00 4.34 3.98
CA GLY A 60 1.59 3.39 5.01
C GLY A 60 1.09 4.08 6.29
N ARG A 61 0.06 3.50 6.92
CA ARG A 61 -0.48 3.98 8.21
C ARG A 61 0.57 3.97 9.33
N HIS A 62 1.38 2.91 9.39
CA HIS A 62 2.35 2.69 10.45
C HIS A 62 3.76 3.18 10.10
N ASP A 63 3.98 3.48 8.82
CA ASP A 63 5.20 4.09 8.31
C ASP A 63 4.83 5.00 7.14
N ASN A 64 4.76 6.30 7.42
CA ASN A 64 4.39 7.29 6.42
C ASN A 64 5.54 7.64 5.45
N THR A 65 6.73 7.05 5.62
CA THR A 65 7.87 7.20 4.72
C THR A 65 7.86 6.17 3.60
N GLU A 66 7.13 5.07 3.79
CA GLU A 66 7.01 3.98 2.83
C GLU A 66 5.72 4.08 2.01
N LEU A 67 5.81 3.70 0.74
CA LEU A 67 4.67 3.65 -0.17
C LEU A 67 3.99 2.29 -0.13
N CYS A 68 2.66 2.33 -0.06
CA CYS A 68 1.78 1.19 -0.21
C CYS A 68 0.95 1.34 -1.50
N PHE A 69 0.56 0.20 -2.07
CA PHE A 69 -0.22 0.14 -3.30
C PHE A 69 -1.47 -0.70 -3.07
N ALA A 70 -2.64 -0.13 -3.35
CA ALA A 70 -3.88 -0.87 -3.47
C ALA A 70 -4.14 -1.09 -4.95
N LEU A 71 -4.01 -2.33 -5.42
CA LEU A 71 -4.19 -2.68 -6.84
C LEU A 71 -5.63 -3.14 -7.10
N PHE A 72 -6.18 -2.76 -8.25
CA PHE A 72 -7.48 -3.24 -8.69
C PHE A 72 -7.38 -4.59 -9.39
N GLU A 73 -8.49 -5.33 -9.41
CA GLU A 73 -8.56 -6.70 -9.93
C GLU A 73 -7.98 -6.90 -11.34
N PRO A 74 -8.18 -5.99 -12.33
CA PRO A 74 -7.65 -6.19 -13.69
C PRO A 74 -6.13 -6.39 -13.78
N VAL A 75 -5.39 -5.92 -12.79
CA VAL A 75 -3.92 -5.93 -12.78
C VAL A 75 -3.37 -7.16 -12.07
N ARG A 76 -4.23 -7.98 -11.46
CA ARG A 76 -3.85 -9.18 -10.70
C ARG A 76 -2.96 -10.14 -11.49
N SER A 77 -3.21 -10.32 -12.78
CA SER A 77 -2.40 -11.20 -13.64
C SER A 77 -1.03 -10.64 -14.00
N ALA A 78 -0.82 -9.32 -13.86
CA ALA A 78 0.42 -8.62 -14.16
C ALA A 78 1.38 -8.54 -12.96
N VAL A 79 0.92 -8.88 -11.75
CA VAL A 79 1.73 -8.87 -10.54
C VAL A 79 1.88 -10.28 -9.98
N SER A 80 3.06 -10.57 -9.45
CA SER A 80 3.33 -11.81 -8.73
C SER A 80 4.13 -11.51 -7.48
N THR A 81 3.86 -12.24 -6.39
CA THR A 81 4.68 -12.18 -5.19
C THR A 81 6.10 -12.61 -5.55
N ALA A 82 7.04 -11.72 -5.32
CA ALA A 82 8.45 -11.95 -5.55
C ALA A 82 9.06 -12.78 -4.42
N GLU A 83 8.69 -12.39 -3.21
CA GLU A 83 9.25 -12.87 -1.98
C GLU A 83 8.27 -12.58 -0.85
N ARG A 84 8.11 -13.56 0.03
CA ARG A 84 7.33 -13.44 1.26
C ARG A 84 8.18 -13.97 2.40
N ARG A 85 8.51 -13.10 3.37
CA ARG A 85 9.28 -13.47 4.56
C ARG A 85 8.38 -13.45 5.79
N THR A 86 8.36 -14.56 6.52
CA THR A 86 7.57 -14.73 7.74
C THR A 86 8.41 -15.02 8.97
N ASP A 87 9.65 -15.48 8.79
CA ASP A 87 10.58 -15.73 9.88
C ASP A 87 11.16 -14.41 10.41
N LEU A 88 10.82 -14.10 11.66
CA LEU A 88 11.25 -12.87 12.33
C LEU A 88 12.59 -13.06 13.06
N ASP A 89 13.12 -14.28 13.17
CA ASP A 89 14.43 -14.54 13.75
C ASP A 89 15.51 -14.65 12.66
N ALA A 90 15.62 -13.60 11.84
CA ALA A 90 16.52 -13.58 10.71
C ALA A 90 17.17 -12.21 10.54
N ASN A 91 18.38 -12.19 9.96
CA ASN A 91 19.20 -10.98 9.78
C ASN A 91 18.43 -9.82 9.13
N TRP A 92 17.57 -10.12 8.14
CA TRP A 92 16.78 -9.08 7.47
C TRP A 92 15.80 -8.38 8.42
N PHE A 93 15.21 -9.11 9.37
CA PHE A 93 14.27 -8.55 10.34
C PHE A 93 15.01 -7.63 11.30
N TRP A 94 16.15 -8.07 11.82
CA TRP A 94 16.98 -7.26 12.72
C TRP A 94 17.56 -6.01 12.05
N GLN A 95 17.88 -6.08 10.76
CA GLN A 95 18.24 -4.89 9.96
C GLN A 95 17.07 -3.90 9.86
N MET A 96 15.84 -4.39 9.62
CA MET A 96 14.66 -3.52 9.63
C MET A 96 14.39 -2.95 11.02
N ALA A 97 14.51 -3.75 12.09
CA ALA A 97 14.34 -3.30 13.47
C ALA A 97 15.33 -2.18 13.81
N GLY A 98 16.60 -2.32 13.38
CA GLY A 98 17.62 -1.28 13.50
C GLY A 98 17.25 0.00 12.74
N ARG A 99 16.75 -0.12 11.51
CA ARG A 99 16.24 1.04 10.72
C ARG A 99 15.13 1.80 11.45
N TYR A 100 14.20 1.07 12.08
CA TYR A 100 13.10 1.64 12.85
C TYR A 100 13.49 2.03 14.29
N LYS A 101 14.77 1.89 14.66
CA LYS A 101 15.28 2.19 16.00
C LYS A 101 14.50 1.47 17.10
N ILE A 102 14.05 0.24 16.83
CA ILE A 102 13.41 -0.59 17.84
C ILE A 102 14.47 -0.91 18.89
N GLY A 103 14.23 -0.45 20.12
CA GLY A 103 15.16 -0.57 21.24
C GLY A 103 14.42 -0.65 22.57
N LEU A 104 15.16 -0.77 23.67
CA LEU A 104 14.59 -0.78 25.01
C LEU A 104 13.89 0.56 25.28
N ALA A 105 12.64 0.51 25.74
CA ALA A 105 12.01 1.67 26.34
C ALA A 105 12.69 1.94 27.68
N SER A 106 13.34 3.10 27.80
CA SER A 106 13.91 3.61 29.06
C SER A 106 12.82 4.11 30.00
#